data_AF-A0A1V4Z7N2-F1
#
_entry.id   AF-A0A1V4Z7N2-F1
#
_cell.length_a   1.000
_cell.length_b   1.000
_cell.length_c   1.000
_cell.angle_alpha   90.00
_cell.angle_beta   90.00
_cell.angle_gamma   90.00
#
_symmetry.space_group_name_H-M   'P 1'
#
loop_
_entity.id
_entity.type
_entity.pdbx_description
1 polymer ?
#
loop_
_entity_poly.entity_id
_entity_poly.type
_entity_poly.pdbx_seq_one_letter_code
_entity_poly.pdbx_strand_id
1 'polypeptide(L)'
;MTFEPIVKKPGDVIRSDEWNRIQEELVSLRKYIDNMARGTTLIGLPSPIGNAYALSAGVPEDFNYGTDVMGLISRQYYCGMGETGDICTFGLNDYADTISYWSGAAAGDREALQVTLEYIDGSTYTSDKLMIHEWTNLRPKGNKNPYVEYLQSPNQRLWYRYVLVNPGPDKAIRYITFKDVSKESGVRIANVLHYTARVRQLPEAKK
;
A
#
# COMPACT_ATOMS: atom_id res chain seq x y z
N MET A 1 11.14 23.68 -13.74
CA MET A 1 10.39 24.86 -14.23
C MET A 1 10.65 25.97 -13.25
N THR A 2 11.12 27.11 -13.73
CA THR A 2 11.36 28.29 -12.91
C THR A 2 10.17 29.22 -13.16
N PHE A 3 9.36 29.47 -12.13
CA PHE A 3 8.23 30.39 -12.21
C PHE A 3 8.77 31.82 -12.16
N GLU A 4 8.51 32.61 -13.19
CA GLU A 4 8.83 34.03 -13.22
C GLU A 4 7.54 34.85 -13.14
N PRO A 5 7.15 35.34 -11.96
CA PRO A 5 5.93 36.12 -11.83
C PRO A 5 6.03 37.42 -12.63
N ILE A 6 5.00 37.71 -13.45
CA ILE A 6 4.85 39.02 -14.08
C ILE A 6 4.45 40.01 -12.99
N VAL A 7 5.41 40.77 -12.48
CA VAL A 7 5.19 41.82 -11.47
C VAL A 7 4.82 43.12 -12.17
N LYS A 8 3.56 43.57 -12.01
CA LYS A 8 3.08 44.87 -12.51
C LYS A 8 2.70 45.79 -11.36
N LYS A 9 2.81 47.10 -11.58
CA LYS A 9 2.37 48.09 -10.59
C LYS A 9 0.84 48.25 -10.69
N PRO A 10 0.16 48.62 -9.58
CA PRO A 10 -1.26 48.93 -9.62
C PRO A 10 -1.55 50.00 -10.69
N GLY A 11 -2.45 49.70 -11.64
CA GLY A 11 -2.82 50.60 -12.74
C GLY A 11 -2.19 50.27 -14.10
N ASP A 12 -1.21 49.36 -14.17
CA ASP A 12 -0.67 48.91 -15.46
C ASP A 12 -1.68 48.02 -16.21
N VAL A 13 -1.84 48.28 -17.51
CA VAL A 13 -2.69 47.46 -18.38
C VAL A 13 -2.03 46.11 -18.62
N ILE A 14 -2.76 45.03 -18.35
CA ILE A 14 -2.39 43.67 -18.74
C ILE A 14 -2.77 43.51 -20.22
N ARG A 15 -1.78 43.27 -21.06
CA ARG A 15 -2.00 43.05 -22.50
C ARG A 15 -2.54 41.64 -22.74
N SER A 16 -3.21 41.42 -23.86
CA SER A 16 -3.86 40.13 -24.16
C SER A 16 -2.88 38.96 -24.28
N ASP A 17 -1.66 39.22 -24.77
CA ASP A 17 -0.56 38.26 -24.83
C ASP A 17 -0.04 37.88 -23.43
N GLU A 18 0.08 38.86 -22.54
CA GLU A 18 0.44 38.63 -21.13
C GLU A 18 -0.64 37.82 -20.41
N TRP A 19 -1.92 38.14 -20.65
CA TRP A 19 -3.05 37.39 -20.09
C TRP A 19 -3.05 35.92 -20.52
N ASN A 20 -2.81 35.66 -21.81
CA ASN A 20 -2.75 34.29 -22.34
C ASN A 20 -1.60 33.50 -21.72
N ARG A 21 -0.41 34.10 -21.53
CA ARG A 21 0.72 33.45 -20.84
C ARG A 21 0.38 33.09 -19.40
N ILE A 22 -0.25 34.00 -18.66
CA ILE A 22 -0.71 33.74 -17.29
C ILE A 22 -1.68 32.56 -17.25
N GLN A 23 -2.64 32.50 -18.20
CA GLN A 23 -3.59 31.38 -18.28
C GLN A 23 -2.91 30.05 -18.58
N GLU A 24 -1.98 30.01 -19.55
CA GLU A 24 -1.22 28.81 -19.89
C GLU A 24 -0.38 28.32 -18.72
N GLU A 25 0.28 29.23 -18.02
CA GLU A 25 1.07 28.93 -16.83
C GLU A 25 0.20 28.39 -15.69
N LEU A 26 -0.97 29.00 -15.43
CA LEU A 26 -1.92 28.52 -14.43
C LEU A 26 -2.42 27.10 -14.75
N VAL A 27 -2.68 26.80 -16.03
CA VAL A 27 -3.04 25.44 -16.46
C VAL A 27 -1.87 24.47 -16.24
N SER A 28 -0.64 24.90 -16.50
CA SER A 28 0.56 24.07 -16.28
C SER A 28 0.79 23.78 -14.79
N LEU A 29 0.63 24.78 -13.92
CA LEU A 29 0.76 24.65 -12.48
C LEU A 29 -0.35 23.77 -11.91
N ARG A 30 -1.58 23.89 -12.41
CA ARG A 30 -2.67 23.00 -12.03
C ARG A 30 -2.37 21.56 -12.39
N LYS A 31 -1.91 21.29 -13.62
CA LYS A 31 -1.47 19.94 -14.02
C LYS A 31 -0.33 19.42 -13.17
N TYR A 32 0.61 20.28 -12.78
CA TYR A 32 1.70 19.89 -11.88
C TYR A 32 1.16 19.48 -10.51
N ILE A 33 0.24 20.26 -9.93
CA ILE A 33 -0.42 19.94 -8.65
C ILE A 33 -1.23 18.64 -8.76
N ASP A 34 -1.98 18.45 -9.84
CA ASP A 34 -2.81 17.26 -10.07
C ASP A 34 -1.96 15.97 -10.19
N ASN A 35 -0.69 16.10 -10.62
CA ASN A 35 0.27 15.00 -10.70
C ASN A 35 1.09 14.78 -9.42
N MET A 36 0.96 15.64 -8.40
CA MET A 36 1.64 15.43 -7.14
C MET A 36 1.02 14.26 -6.39
N ALA A 37 1.87 13.31 -5.99
CA ALA A 37 1.48 12.18 -5.16
C ALA A 37 2.31 12.18 -3.87
N ARG A 38 1.66 11.79 -2.78
CA ARG A 38 2.26 11.56 -1.48
C ARG A 38 2.29 10.07 -1.21
N GLY A 39 3.45 9.55 -0.83
CA GLY A 39 3.59 8.22 -0.25
C GLY A 39 3.59 8.31 1.28
N THR A 40 2.85 7.42 1.93
CA THR A 40 2.84 7.30 3.40
C THR A 40 3.05 5.84 3.77
N THR A 41 3.97 5.59 4.70
CA THR A 41 4.21 4.25 5.25
C THR A 41 3.65 4.18 6.67
N LEU A 42 2.75 3.23 6.89
CA LEU A 42 2.19 2.89 8.17
C LEU A 42 2.93 1.69 8.73
N ILE A 43 3.54 1.86 9.89
CA ILE A 43 4.35 0.84 10.58
C ILE A 43 3.65 0.38 11.86
N GLY A 44 3.90 -0.86 12.28
CA GLY A 44 3.40 -1.33 13.55
C GLY A 44 1.88 -1.49 13.61
N LEU A 45 1.22 -1.72 12.47
CA LEU A 45 -0.23 -1.73 12.38
C LEU A 45 -0.85 -2.84 13.24
N PRO A 46 -1.68 -2.49 14.24
CA PRO A 46 -2.44 -3.49 14.96
C PRO A 46 -3.64 -3.94 14.12
N SER A 47 -3.97 -5.21 14.24
CA SER A 47 -5.20 -5.78 13.68
C SER A 47 -6.12 -6.23 14.82
N PRO A 48 -7.43 -5.89 14.76
CA PRO A 48 -8.40 -6.40 15.71
C PRO A 48 -8.74 -7.89 15.47
N ILE A 49 -8.39 -8.42 14.30
CA ILE A 49 -8.68 -9.78 13.85
C ILE A 49 -7.37 -10.51 13.54
N GLY A 50 -7.32 -11.81 13.82
CA GLY A 50 -6.19 -12.67 13.49
C GLY A 50 -5.07 -12.66 14.52
N ASN A 51 -4.20 -13.66 14.41
CA ASN A 51 -3.13 -13.89 15.37
C ASN A 51 -1.85 -13.19 14.92
N ALA A 52 -1.31 -12.34 15.78
CA ALA A 52 -0.03 -11.68 15.56
C ALA A 52 1.11 -12.55 16.09
N TYR A 53 2.11 -12.80 15.27
CA TYR A 53 3.32 -13.51 15.62
C TYR A 53 4.54 -12.61 15.46
N ALA A 54 5.56 -12.84 16.28
CA ALA A 54 6.88 -12.30 16.04
C ALA A 54 7.46 -12.86 14.72
N LEU A 55 8.39 -12.13 14.10
CA LEU A 55 9.09 -12.60 12.91
C LEU A 55 9.97 -13.83 13.19
N SER A 56 10.43 -13.97 14.44
CA SER A 56 11.21 -15.10 14.96
C SER A 56 10.36 -16.35 15.26
N ALA A 57 9.02 -16.24 15.28
CA ALA A 57 8.15 -17.36 15.62
C ALA A 57 8.21 -18.48 14.55
N GLY A 58 8.52 -19.71 14.98
CA GLY A 58 8.60 -20.89 14.10
C GLY A 58 9.94 -21.06 13.38
N VAL A 59 10.97 -20.30 13.75
CA VAL A 59 12.35 -20.50 13.28
C VAL A 59 13.09 -21.41 14.29
N PRO A 60 13.75 -22.50 13.84
CA PRO A 60 14.63 -23.27 14.71
C PRO A 60 15.68 -22.37 15.36
N GLU A 61 16.03 -22.62 16.63
CA GLU A 61 16.95 -21.74 17.39
C GLU A 61 18.28 -21.47 16.66
N ASP A 62 18.78 -22.46 15.91
CA ASP A 62 20.01 -22.36 15.12
C ASP A 62 20.00 -21.26 14.04
N PHE A 63 18.82 -20.81 13.60
CA PHE A 63 18.64 -19.77 12.58
C PHE A 63 17.94 -18.52 13.13
N ASN A 64 17.66 -18.47 14.43
CA ASN A 64 17.09 -17.32 15.08
C ASN A 64 18.20 -16.32 15.41
N TYR A 65 18.54 -15.45 14.47
CA TYR A 65 19.52 -14.37 14.67
C TYR A 65 19.02 -13.24 15.60
N GLY A 66 18.04 -13.51 16.47
CA GLY A 66 17.52 -12.58 17.48
C GLY A 66 16.90 -11.31 16.90
N THR A 67 16.45 -11.34 15.64
CA THR A 67 16.00 -10.15 14.92
C THR A 67 14.48 -10.10 14.89
N ASP A 68 13.90 -9.33 15.82
CA ASP A 68 12.45 -9.13 15.92
C ASP A 68 11.91 -8.08 14.94
N VAL A 69 12.80 -7.42 14.20
CA VAL A 69 12.46 -6.39 13.21
C VAL A 69 13.29 -6.59 11.94
N MET A 70 12.63 -6.58 10.78
CA MET A 70 13.27 -6.60 9.47
C MET A 70 12.80 -5.39 8.64
N GLY A 71 13.71 -4.46 8.38
CA GLY A 71 13.36 -3.18 7.76
C GLY A 71 12.37 -2.43 8.65
N LEU A 72 11.12 -2.27 8.20
CA LEU A 72 10.01 -1.70 8.97
C LEU A 72 9.04 -2.75 9.53
N ILE A 73 9.21 -4.01 9.15
CA ILE A 73 8.33 -5.11 9.55
C ILE A 73 8.73 -5.56 10.95
N SER A 74 7.79 -5.55 11.88
CA SER A 74 8.02 -6.03 13.25
C SER A 74 7.16 -7.22 13.64
N ARG A 75 6.05 -7.45 12.94
CA ARG A 75 5.14 -8.57 13.19
C ARG A 75 4.57 -9.13 11.90
N GLN A 76 4.16 -10.37 11.98
CA GLN A 76 3.44 -11.07 10.93
C GLN A 76 2.09 -11.57 11.44
N TYR A 77 1.09 -11.53 10.58
CA TYR A 77 -0.23 -12.09 10.81
C TYR A 77 -0.38 -13.37 10.00
N TYR A 78 -0.98 -14.39 10.62
CA TYR A 78 -1.12 -15.71 10.03
C TYR A 78 -2.32 -16.45 10.63
N CYS A 79 -3.13 -17.11 9.80
CA CYS A 79 -4.24 -17.95 10.29
C CYS A 79 -3.75 -19.29 10.85
N GLY A 80 -2.72 -19.89 10.23
CA GLY A 80 -2.32 -21.26 10.53
C GLY A 80 -2.25 -22.11 9.27
N MET A 81 -1.56 -23.25 9.32
CA MET A 81 -1.48 -24.16 8.18
C MET A 81 -2.71 -25.07 8.18
N GLY A 82 -3.38 -25.21 7.03
CA GLY A 82 -4.65 -25.96 6.94
C GLY A 82 -5.91 -25.12 7.21
N GLU A 83 -5.74 -23.86 7.61
CA GLU A 83 -6.84 -22.94 7.92
C GLU A 83 -7.03 -21.90 6.81
N THR A 84 -8.28 -21.42 6.69
CA THR A 84 -8.66 -20.33 5.78
C THR A 84 -9.50 -19.34 6.54
N GLY A 85 -9.34 -18.05 6.26
CA GLY A 85 -10.04 -17.01 7.00
C GLY A 85 -9.33 -15.67 6.91
N ASP A 86 -9.86 -14.69 7.64
CA ASP A 86 -9.31 -13.35 7.68
C ASP A 86 -8.01 -13.34 8.49
N ILE A 87 -6.91 -13.03 7.83
CA ILE A 87 -5.55 -13.00 8.38
C ILE A 87 -5.40 -11.79 9.29
N CYS A 88 -5.79 -10.61 8.79
CA CYS A 88 -5.76 -9.35 9.52
C CYS A 88 -6.59 -8.28 8.83
N THR A 89 -6.92 -7.24 9.59
CA THR A 89 -7.59 -6.03 9.13
C THR A 89 -6.84 -4.80 9.63
N PHE A 90 -6.43 -3.93 8.72
CA PHE A 90 -5.74 -2.69 9.05
C PHE A 90 -6.62 -1.46 8.80
N GLY A 91 -6.60 -0.50 9.72
CA GLY A 91 -7.25 0.79 9.55
C GLY A 91 -6.36 1.77 8.79
N LEU A 92 -6.95 2.52 7.85
CA LEU A 92 -6.25 3.55 7.07
C LEU A 92 -6.89 4.95 7.29
N ASN A 93 -8.22 5.06 7.15
CA ASN A 93 -8.98 6.32 7.22
C ASN A 93 -8.43 7.43 6.30
N ASP A 94 -7.96 7.05 5.11
CA ASP A 94 -7.39 7.99 4.13
C ASP A 94 -7.72 7.54 2.70
N TYR A 95 -7.53 8.43 1.73
CA TYR A 95 -7.57 8.11 0.31
C TYR A 95 -6.27 7.45 -0.10
N ALA A 96 -6.34 6.44 -0.97
CA ALA A 96 -5.17 5.80 -1.55
C ALA A 96 -5.46 5.45 -3.00
N ASP A 97 -4.54 5.76 -3.91
CA ASP A 97 -4.59 5.27 -5.29
C ASP A 97 -4.00 3.85 -5.36
N THR A 98 -2.94 3.58 -4.60
CA THR A 98 -2.34 2.25 -4.49
C THR A 98 -1.97 1.91 -3.05
N ILE A 99 -2.03 0.61 -2.74
CA ILE A 99 -1.69 0.06 -1.42
C ILE A 99 -0.66 -1.04 -1.63
N SER A 100 0.52 -0.83 -1.07
CA SER A 100 1.59 -1.82 -1.01
C SER A 100 1.58 -2.54 0.33
N TYR A 101 1.76 -3.86 0.28
CA TYR A 101 1.81 -4.73 1.45
C TYR A 101 2.87 -5.82 1.27
N TRP A 102 3.42 -6.30 2.38
CA TRP A 102 4.39 -7.39 2.37
C TRP A 102 3.74 -8.71 2.71
N SER A 103 4.05 -9.73 1.93
CA SER A 103 3.50 -11.06 2.10
C SER A 103 4.48 -12.16 1.69
N GLY A 104 4.27 -13.35 2.23
CA GLY A 104 4.91 -14.60 1.84
C GLY A 104 4.02 -15.78 2.20
N ALA A 105 4.11 -16.87 1.43
CA ALA A 105 3.38 -18.10 1.69
C ALA A 105 4.29 -19.17 2.31
N ALA A 106 3.75 -19.95 3.26
CA ALA A 106 4.48 -21.06 3.87
C ALA A 106 4.72 -22.23 2.91
N ALA A 107 3.82 -22.45 1.94
CA ALA A 107 3.83 -23.63 1.12
C ALA A 107 3.36 -23.37 -0.33
N GLY A 108 4.33 -23.29 -1.24
CA GLY A 108 4.12 -23.15 -2.67
C GLY A 108 3.60 -21.78 -3.11
N ASP A 109 3.83 -21.44 -4.37
CA ASP A 109 3.27 -20.24 -4.96
C ASP A 109 1.81 -20.50 -5.33
N ARG A 110 0.88 -19.70 -4.82
CA ARG A 110 -0.56 -19.93 -5.02
C ARG A 110 -1.36 -18.64 -5.06
N GLU A 111 -2.45 -18.68 -5.82
CA GLU A 111 -3.53 -17.69 -5.78
C GLU A 111 -4.36 -17.90 -4.51
N ALA A 112 -3.85 -17.40 -3.39
CA ALA A 112 -4.33 -17.72 -2.04
C ALA A 112 -4.75 -16.50 -1.23
N LEU A 113 -4.45 -15.28 -1.68
CA LEU A 113 -4.79 -14.07 -0.93
C LEU A 113 -5.96 -13.33 -1.60
N GLN A 114 -6.91 -12.90 -0.79
CA GLN A 114 -7.95 -11.97 -1.21
C GLN A 114 -7.86 -10.71 -0.35
N VAL A 115 -7.93 -9.54 -0.97
CA VAL A 115 -7.87 -8.25 -0.26
C VAL A 115 -9.22 -7.54 -0.42
N THR A 116 -9.80 -7.13 0.70
CA THR A 116 -11.05 -6.35 0.72
C THR A 116 -10.76 -4.94 1.22
N LEU A 117 -11.20 -3.95 0.47
CA LEU A 117 -11.22 -2.54 0.85
C LEU A 117 -12.64 -2.18 1.28
N GLU A 118 -12.80 -1.72 2.51
CA GLU A 118 -14.02 -1.12 3.02
C GLU A 118 -13.86 0.39 3.02
N TYR A 119 -14.76 1.11 2.36
CA TYR A 119 -14.74 2.56 2.28
C TYR A 119 -15.59 3.19 3.40
N ILE A 120 -15.34 4.47 3.70
CA ILE A 120 -16.08 5.20 4.75
C ILE A 120 -17.60 5.27 4.45
N ASP A 121 -17.99 5.24 3.18
CA ASP A 121 -19.40 5.22 2.76
C ASP A 121 -20.09 3.86 2.95
N GLY A 122 -19.37 2.85 3.45
CA GLY A 122 -19.86 1.48 3.68
C GLY A 122 -19.81 0.59 2.43
N SER A 123 -19.44 1.12 1.27
CA SER A 123 -19.21 0.28 0.09
C SER A 123 -17.92 -0.54 0.26
N THR A 124 -17.85 -1.67 -0.44
CA THR A 124 -16.68 -2.55 -0.40
C THR A 124 -16.20 -2.89 -1.80
N TYR A 125 -14.89 -3.13 -1.90
CA TYR A 125 -14.28 -3.76 -3.06
C TYR A 125 -13.50 -4.98 -2.57
N THR A 126 -13.64 -6.09 -3.27
CA THR A 126 -12.88 -7.30 -2.99
C THR A 126 -12.12 -7.71 -4.24
N SER A 127 -10.81 -7.91 -4.11
CA SER A 127 -9.97 -8.36 -5.23
C SER A 127 -10.30 -9.79 -5.65
N ASP A 128 -9.84 -10.15 -6.85
CA ASP A 128 -9.65 -11.56 -7.20
C ASP A 128 -8.60 -12.23 -6.31
N LYS A 129 -8.44 -13.55 -6.47
CA LYS A 129 -7.39 -14.31 -5.78
C LYS A 129 -6.02 -13.90 -6.30
N LEU A 130 -5.24 -13.27 -5.42
CA LEU A 130 -3.91 -12.78 -5.69
C LEU A 130 -2.88 -13.89 -5.48
N MET A 131 -1.97 -14.00 -6.44
CA MET A 131 -0.82 -14.90 -6.36
C MET A 131 0.16 -14.40 -5.29
N ILE A 132 0.49 -15.25 -4.33
CA ILE A 132 1.51 -15.04 -3.31
C ILE A 132 2.60 -16.09 -3.47
N HIS A 133 3.84 -15.62 -3.39
CA HIS A 133 5.01 -16.45 -3.61
C HIS A 133 5.47 -17.10 -2.30
N GLU A 134 6.00 -18.30 -2.43
CA GLU A 134 6.58 -19.09 -1.36
C GLU A 134 7.85 -18.41 -0.82
N TRP A 135 8.00 -18.42 0.51
CA TRP A 135 8.99 -17.62 1.22
C TRP A 135 10.31 -18.33 1.59
N THR A 136 10.51 -19.62 1.28
CA THR A 136 11.79 -20.32 1.56
C THR A 136 12.88 -19.94 0.58
N ASN A 137 12.53 -19.74 -0.69
CA ASN A 137 13.48 -19.51 -1.77
C ASN A 137 13.04 -18.36 -2.65
N LEU A 138 13.99 -17.65 -3.26
CA LEU A 138 13.69 -16.53 -4.14
C LEU A 138 12.97 -17.03 -5.38
N ARG A 139 11.72 -16.58 -5.54
CA ARG A 139 10.87 -16.97 -6.67
C ARG A 139 11.03 -15.95 -7.80
N PRO A 140 11.04 -16.40 -9.07
CA PRO A 140 11.07 -15.47 -10.21
C PRO A 140 9.81 -14.60 -10.22
N LYS A 141 9.92 -13.36 -10.70
CA LYS A 141 8.75 -12.49 -10.91
C LYS A 141 7.85 -13.10 -11.99
N GLY A 142 6.68 -13.60 -11.60
CA GLY A 142 5.65 -14.06 -12.51
C GLY A 142 4.84 -12.91 -13.14
N ASN A 143 3.92 -13.23 -14.04
CA ASN A 143 3.02 -12.25 -14.67
C ASN A 143 1.75 -11.98 -13.85
N LYS A 144 1.37 -12.91 -12.96
CA LYS A 144 0.19 -12.79 -12.11
C LYS A 144 0.58 -12.20 -10.77
N ASN A 145 0.05 -11.01 -10.46
CA ASN A 145 0.38 -10.24 -9.25
C ASN A 145 1.91 -10.17 -8.99
N PRO A 146 2.70 -9.58 -9.92
CA PRO A 146 4.14 -9.50 -9.77
C PRO A 146 4.51 -8.69 -8.53
N TYR A 147 5.44 -9.23 -7.72
CA TYR A 147 6.02 -8.46 -6.63
C TYR A 147 6.96 -7.37 -7.16
N VAL A 148 7.00 -6.23 -6.48
CA VAL A 148 7.82 -5.08 -6.86
C VAL A 148 9.25 -5.24 -6.34
N GLU A 149 9.37 -5.65 -5.07
CA GLU A 149 10.64 -5.86 -4.37
C GLU A 149 10.52 -7.06 -3.42
N TYR A 150 11.68 -7.50 -2.93
CA TYR A 150 11.76 -8.55 -1.92
C TYR A 150 12.77 -8.17 -0.83
N LEU A 151 12.59 -8.73 0.36
CA LEU A 151 13.52 -8.65 1.48
C LEU A 151 13.83 -10.06 1.95
N GLN A 152 15.11 -10.33 2.17
CA GLN A 152 15.53 -11.55 2.83
C GLN A 152 15.73 -11.27 4.32
N SER A 153 14.94 -11.93 5.14
CA SER A 153 15.08 -11.87 6.60
C SER A 153 16.29 -12.68 7.07
N PRO A 154 16.85 -12.36 8.25
CA PRO A 154 17.99 -13.08 8.81
C PRO A 154 17.76 -14.59 8.95
N ASN A 155 16.54 -15.02 9.25
CA ASN A 155 16.12 -16.43 9.27
C ASN A 155 16.01 -17.07 7.86
N GLN A 156 16.58 -16.43 6.84
CA GLN A 156 16.57 -16.78 5.42
C GLN A 156 15.19 -16.82 4.75
N ARG A 157 14.12 -16.37 5.42
CA ARG A 157 12.80 -16.25 4.79
C ARG A 157 12.73 -15.01 3.90
N LEU A 158 11.91 -15.09 2.87
CA LEU A 158 11.73 -14.02 1.90
C LEU A 158 10.35 -13.39 2.03
N TRP A 159 10.35 -12.07 2.08
CA TRP A 159 9.14 -11.26 2.05
C TRP A 159 9.07 -10.56 0.71
N TYR A 160 7.90 -10.59 0.09
CA TYR A 160 7.65 -9.95 -1.20
C TYR A 160 6.69 -8.77 -1.01
N ARG A 161 7.01 -7.62 -1.61
CA ARG A 161 6.10 -6.48 -1.62
C ARG A 161 5.21 -6.53 -2.85
N TYR A 162 3.91 -6.55 -2.63
CA TYR A 162 2.89 -6.48 -3.66
C TYR A 162 2.24 -5.11 -3.67
N VAL A 163 1.56 -4.76 -4.76
CA VAL A 163 0.82 -3.51 -4.91
C VAL A 163 -0.59 -3.83 -5.38
N LEU A 164 -1.57 -3.42 -4.59
CA LEU A 164 -2.98 -3.40 -4.96
C LEU A 164 -3.35 -2.01 -5.48
N VAL A 165 -3.95 -1.96 -6.66
CA VAL A 165 -4.56 -0.73 -7.19
C VAL A 165 -5.95 -0.57 -6.58
N ASN A 166 -6.22 0.58 -5.99
CA ASN A 166 -7.55 0.89 -5.46
C ASN A 166 -8.49 1.29 -6.62
N PRO A 167 -9.60 0.58 -6.87
CA PRO A 167 -10.55 0.95 -7.92
C PRO A 167 -11.39 2.20 -7.55
N GLY A 168 -11.48 2.56 -6.28
CA GLY A 168 -12.16 3.75 -5.78
C GLY A 168 -11.20 4.75 -5.16
N PRO A 169 -10.25 5.34 -5.91
CA PRO A 169 -9.26 6.27 -5.35
C PRO A 169 -9.91 7.54 -4.75
N ASP A 170 -11.12 7.88 -5.21
CA ASP A 170 -11.91 9.01 -4.73
C ASP A 170 -12.75 8.72 -3.48
N LYS A 171 -12.62 7.51 -2.93
CA LYS A 171 -13.26 7.11 -1.68
C LYS A 171 -12.19 6.89 -0.62
N ALA A 172 -12.40 7.46 0.55
CA ALA A 172 -11.53 7.21 1.69
C ALA A 172 -11.75 5.76 2.17
N ILE A 173 -10.65 5.04 2.37
CA ILE A 173 -10.65 3.66 2.83
C ILE A 173 -10.68 3.67 4.35
N ARG A 174 -11.63 2.96 4.94
CA ARG A 174 -11.74 2.75 6.37
C ARG A 174 -10.87 1.58 6.81
N TYR A 175 -11.08 0.41 6.20
CA TYR A 175 -10.41 -0.83 6.55
C TYR A 175 -9.90 -1.58 5.32
N ILE A 176 -8.78 -2.28 5.51
CA ILE A 176 -8.17 -3.18 4.52
C ILE A 176 -8.08 -4.55 5.19
N THR A 177 -8.83 -5.52 4.68
CA THR A 177 -8.85 -6.89 5.21
C THR A 177 -8.13 -7.84 4.26
N PHE A 178 -7.21 -8.63 4.80
CA PHE A 178 -6.47 -9.66 4.09
C PHE A 178 -7.02 -11.03 4.49
N LYS A 179 -7.36 -11.86 3.51
CA LYS A 179 -7.98 -13.17 3.73
C LYS A 179 -7.22 -14.27 3.00
N ASP A 180 -6.88 -15.34 3.71
CA ASP A 180 -6.38 -16.56 3.12
C ASP A 180 -7.55 -17.42 2.63
N VAL A 181 -7.58 -17.71 1.34
CA VAL A 181 -8.60 -18.55 0.70
C VAL A 181 -8.08 -19.94 0.34
N SER A 182 -6.84 -20.29 0.71
CA SER A 182 -6.23 -21.59 0.45
C SER A 182 -5.68 -22.25 1.72
N LYS A 183 -6.26 -23.39 2.09
CA LYS A 183 -5.79 -24.21 3.23
C LYS A 183 -4.34 -24.69 3.10
N GLU A 184 -3.82 -24.71 1.88
CA GLU A 184 -2.52 -25.30 1.55
C GLU A 184 -1.40 -24.27 1.39
N SER A 185 -1.69 -22.96 1.38
CA SER A 185 -0.68 -21.93 1.15
C SER A 185 -0.09 -21.40 2.46
N GLY A 186 -0.98 -21.10 3.41
CA GLY A 186 -0.62 -20.48 4.66
C GLY A 186 0.00 -19.10 4.45
N VAL A 187 -0.80 -18.15 3.98
CA VAL A 187 -0.37 -16.79 3.65
C VAL A 187 -0.08 -15.98 4.91
N ARG A 188 1.03 -15.24 4.89
CA ARG A 188 1.41 -14.29 5.93
C ARG A 188 1.36 -12.87 5.43
N ILE A 189 0.97 -11.96 6.32
CA ILE A 189 0.91 -10.52 6.05
C ILE A 189 1.73 -9.78 7.11
N ALA A 190 2.62 -8.91 6.66
CA ALA A 190 3.38 -8.05 7.56
C ALA A 190 2.51 -6.92 8.13
N ASN A 191 2.85 -6.44 9.32
CA ASN A 191 2.20 -5.29 9.96
C ASN A 191 2.66 -3.92 9.41
N VAL A 192 2.92 -3.85 8.11
CA VAL A 192 3.37 -2.64 7.41
C VAL A 192 2.58 -2.47 6.13
N LEU A 193 2.03 -1.27 5.95
CA LEU A 193 1.42 -0.84 4.69
C LEU A 193 2.12 0.40 4.18
N HIS A 194 2.26 0.50 2.87
CA HIS A 194 2.66 1.75 2.23
C HIS A 194 1.62 2.11 1.19
N TYR A 195 1.06 3.31 1.24
CA TYR A 195 0.09 3.73 0.23
C TYR A 195 0.53 5.03 -0.43
N THR A 196 0.12 5.19 -1.68
CA THR A 196 0.32 6.41 -2.45
C THR A 196 -1.02 7.04 -2.72
N ALA A 197 -1.13 8.35 -2.51
CA ALA A 197 -2.33 9.12 -2.74
C ALA A 197 -2.00 10.44 -3.45
N ARG A 198 -2.82 10.84 -4.42
CA ARG A 198 -2.75 12.17 -5.04
C ARG A 198 -3.01 13.27 -4.03
N VAL A 199 -2.28 14.38 -4.14
CA VAL A 199 -2.49 15.56 -3.30
C VAL A 199 -3.84 16.17 -3.64
N ARG A 200 -4.74 16.21 -2.65
CA ARG A 200 -6.08 16.79 -2.80
C ARG A 200 -6.12 18.17 -2.15
N GLN A 201 -6.80 19.11 -2.80
CA GLN A 201 -7.14 20.39 -2.17
C GLN A 201 -8.24 20.13 -1.14
N LEU A 202 -8.10 20.72 0.05
CA LEU A 202 -9.15 20.71 1.05
C LEU A 202 -10.38 21.42 0.48
N PRO A 203 -11.60 20.88 0.62
CA PRO A 203 -12.80 21.59 0.22
C PRO A 203 -12.87 22.91 0.99
N GLU A 204 -13.10 24.02 0.29
CA GLU A 204 -13.28 25.32 0.93
C GLU A 204 -14.38 25.22 1.98
N ALA A 205 -14.07 25.58 3.22
CA ALA A 205 -15.06 25.69 4.27
C ALA A 205 -16.09 26.72 3.81
N LYS A 206 -17.30 26.26 3.48
CA LYS A 206 -18.44 27.15 3.24
C LYS A 206 -18.65 27.96 4.53
N LYS A 207 -18.28 29.24 4.49
CA LYS A 207 -18.61 30.21 5.54
C LYS A 207 -20.09 30.55 5.49
#